data_AF-A0A943PWL1-F1
#
_entry.id   AF-A0A943PWL1-F1
#
_cell.length_a   1.000
_cell.length_b   1.000
_cell.length_c   1.000
_cell.angle_alpha   90.00
_cell.angle_beta   90.00
_cell.angle_gamma   90.00
#
_symmetry.space_group_name_H-M   'P 1'
#
loop_
_entity.id
_entity.type
_entity.pdbx_description
1 polymer ?
#
loop_
_entity_poly.entity_id
_entity_poly.type
_entity_poly.pdbx_seq_one_letter_code
_entity_poly.pdbx_strand_id
1 'polypeptide(L)'
;MSKKKQCKYLTFDFSNSGKILERVKNYIKKYDCPEITLDLSALNVFEASKIMLLSSAYHYQKYPKGKLKCHVASENIMNLISGLPAGNLEIV
;
A
#
# COMPACT_ATOMS: atom_id res chain seq x y z
N MET A 1 -10.30 -42.56 -5.43
CA MET A 1 -11.21 -41.38 -5.38
C MET A 1 -10.37 -40.11 -5.43
N SER A 2 -10.41 -39.36 -6.53
CA SER A 2 -9.65 -38.12 -6.69
C SER A 2 -10.43 -36.95 -6.06
N LYS A 3 -9.86 -36.28 -5.05
CA LYS A 3 -10.48 -35.12 -4.40
C LYS A 3 -10.39 -33.92 -5.36
N LYS A 4 -11.52 -33.50 -5.94
CA LYS A 4 -11.61 -32.25 -6.72
C LYS A 4 -11.34 -31.06 -5.79
N LYS A 5 -10.25 -30.32 -6.03
CA LYS A 5 -9.97 -29.02 -5.40
C LYS A 5 -11.02 -28.01 -5.90
N GLN A 6 -11.98 -27.64 -5.05
CA GLN A 6 -12.84 -26.48 -5.32
C GLN A 6 -12.08 -25.20 -4.95
N CYS A 7 -11.68 -24.42 -5.95
CA CYS A 7 -11.43 -22.99 -5.76
C CYS A 7 -12.79 -22.30 -5.59
N LYS A 8 -13.21 -22.08 -4.34
CA LYS A 8 -14.34 -21.19 -4.04
C LYS A 8 -13.79 -19.77 -4.04
N TYR A 9 -14.32 -18.91 -4.90
CA TYR A 9 -14.02 -17.47 -4.86
C TYR A 9 -14.31 -16.94 -3.47
N LEU A 10 -13.29 -16.41 -2.81
CA LEU A 10 -13.45 -15.68 -1.56
C LEU A 10 -13.67 -14.22 -1.92
N THR A 11 -14.87 -13.73 -1.68
CA THR A 11 -15.21 -12.31 -1.74
C THR A 11 -14.93 -11.71 -0.36
N PHE A 12 -14.18 -10.60 -0.33
CA PHE A 12 -13.79 -9.93 0.91
C PHE A 12 -14.36 -8.51 0.93
N ASP A 13 -15.06 -8.15 2.01
CA ASP A 13 -15.43 -6.77 2.33
C ASP A 13 -14.31 -6.14 3.18
N PHE A 14 -13.65 -5.13 2.64
CA PHE A 14 -12.42 -4.54 3.20
C PHE A 14 -12.69 -3.34 4.12
N SER A 15 -13.56 -3.51 5.11
CA SER A 15 -14.24 -2.40 5.80
C SER A 15 -13.41 -1.54 6.79
N ASN A 16 -12.08 -1.68 6.88
CA ASN A 16 -11.23 -0.75 7.66
C ASN A 16 -10.03 -0.18 6.88
N SER A 17 -9.25 -1.02 6.19
CA SER A 17 -8.15 -0.57 5.31
C SER A 17 -8.60 0.41 4.21
N GLY A 18 -9.87 0.33 3.78
CA GLY A 18 -10.46 1.25 2.81
C GLY A 18 -10.45 2.71 3.28
N LYS A 19 -10.73 2.97 4.56
CA LYS A 19 -10.82 4.34 5.10
C LYS A 19 -9.46 5.05 5.11
N ILE A 20 -8.40 4.34 5.49
CA ILE A 20 -7.04 4.88 5.51
C ILE A 20 -6.60 5.22 4.08
N LEU A 21 -6.82 4.29 3.14
CA LEU A 21 -6.46 4.50 1.75
C LEU A 21 -7.24 5.67 1.12
N GLU A 22 -8.54 5.78 1.38
CA GLU A 22 -9.35 6.91 0.90
C GLU A 22 -8.85 8.24 1.46
N ARG A 23 -8.41 8.29 2.73
CA ARG A 23 -7.79 9.48 3.30
C ARG A 23 -6.50 9.87 2.57
N VAL A 24 -5.65 8.90 2.25
CA VAL A 24 -4.41 9.14 1.48
C VAL A 24 -4.73 9.66 0.08
N LYS A 25 -5.65 9.02 -0.65
CA LYS A 25 -6.06 9.47 -1.99
C LYS A 25 -6.62 10.89 -1.97
N ASN A 26 -7.51 11.19 -1.02
CA ASN A 26 -8.10 12.52 -0.88
C ASN A 26 -7.03 13.58 -0.58
N TYR A 27 -6.03 13.25 0.24
CA TYR A 27 -4.90 14.12 0.51
C TYR A 27 -4.08 14.39 -0.76
N ILE A 28 -3.65 13.34 -1.46
CA ILE A 28 -2.86 13.45 -2.70
C ILE A 28 -3.61 14.25 -3.77
N LYS A 29 -4.93 14.08 -3.87
CA LYS A 29 -5.76 14.83 -4.82
C LYS A 29 -5.81 16.31 -4.48
N LYS A 30 -6.08 16.64 -3.21
CA LYS A 30 -6.35 18.01 -2.74
C LYS A 30 -5.10 18.88 -2.65
N TYR A 31 -3.96 18.30 -2.28
CA TYR A 31 -2.73 19.04 -2.01
C TYR A 31 -1.68 18.84 -3.10
N ASP A 32 -0.78 19.82 -3.24
CA ASP A 32 0.45 19.67 -4.02
C ASP A 32 1.52 19.03 -3.12
N CYS A 33 1.84 17.77 -3.40
CA CYS A 33 2.67 16.92 -2.53
C CYS A 33 3.54 15.97 -3.36
N PRO A 34 4.53 16.50 -4.11
CA PRO A 34 5.47 15.69 -4.87
C PRO A 34 6.28 14.75 -3.97
N GLU A 35 6.47 15.10 -2.70
CA GLU A 35 6.93 14.19 -1.64
C GLU A 35 5.88 14.07 -0.54
N ILE A 36 5.64 12.85 -0.06
CA ILE A 36 4.77 12.57 1.09
C ILE A 36 5.34 11.42 1.91
N THR A 37 5.22 11.50 3.23
CA THR A 37 5.59 10.43 4.15
C THR A 37 4.35 9.86 4.82
N LEU A 38 4.21 8.54 4.80
CA LEU A 38 3.17 7.81 5.51
C LEU A 38 3.79 7.07 6.69
N ASP A 39 3.25 7.31 7.89
CA ASP A 39 3.57 6.46 9.04
C ASP A 39 2.58 5.29 9.10
N LEU A 40 3.11 4.09 8.89
CA LEU A 40 2.37 2.83 8.87
C LEU A 40 2.81 1.91 10.02
N SER A 41 3.60 2.41 10.98
CA SER A 41 4.13 1.63 12.12
C SER A 41 3.05 1.01 13.00
N ALA A 42 1.89 1.66 13.09
CA ALA A 42 0.74 1.18 13.87
C ALA A 42 -0.04 0.04 13.18
N LEU A 43 0.29 -0.30 11.94
CA LEU A 43 -0.42 -1.30 11.14
C LEU A 43 0.31 -2.64 11.12
N ASN A 44 -0.45 -3.73 10.98
CA ASN A 44 0.17 -5.02 10.73
C ASN A 44 0.79 -5.08 9.32
N VAL A 45 1.66 -6.06 9.11
CA VAL A 45 2.40 -6.27 7.84
C VAL A 45 1.49 -6.26 6.61
N PHE A 46 0.31 -6.88 6.68
CA PHE A 46 -0.59 -7.00 5.54
C PHE A 46 -1.27 -5.67 5.21
N GLU A 47 -1.78 -4.98 6.22
CA GLU A 47 -2.42 -3.67 6.07
C GLU A 47 -1.43 -2.60 5.60
N ALA A 48 -0.24 -2.55 6.21
CA ALA A 48 0.83 -1.65 5.81
C ALA A 48 1.22 -1.87 4.35
N SER A 49 1.46 -3.12 3.94
CA SER A 49 1.84 -3.45 2.57
C SER A 49 0.76 -3.05 1.55
N LYS A 50 -0.52 -3.29 1.86
CA LYS A 50 -1.65 -2.89 1.03
C LYS A 50 -1.71 -1.38 0.85
N ILE A 51 -1.67 -0.62 1.95
CA ILE A 51 -1.75 0.84 1.91
C ILE A 51 -0.55 1.41 1.17
N MET A 52 0.64 0.91 1.45
CA MET A 52 1.88 1.34 0.82
C MET A 52 1.84 1.19 -0.70
N LEU A 53 1.52 -0.01 -1.20
CA LEU A 53 1.49 -0.29 -2.64
C LEU A 53 0.43 0.54 -3.38
N LEU A 54 -0.79 0.58 -2.84
CA LEU A 54 -1.89 1.31 -3.47
C LEU A 54 -1.67 2.83 -3.43
N SER A 55 -1.09 3.34 -2.34
CA SER A 55 -0.71 4.76 -2.25
C SER A 55 0.41 5.10 -3.21
N SER A 56 1.39 4.21 -3.38
CA SER A 56 2.51 4.39 -4.32
C SER A 56 2.00 4.52 -5.76
N ALA A 57 1.13 3.60 -6.17
CA ALA A 57 0.53 3.62 -7.50
C ALA A 57 -0.31 4.89 -7.73
N TYR A 58 -1.12 5.30 -6.75
CA TYR A 58 -1.95 6.50 -6.86
C TYR A 58 -1.11 7.78 -6.87
N HIS A 59 -0.07 7.86 -6.04
CA HIS A 59 0.85 8.99 -6.00
C HIS A 59 1.63 9.14 -7.32
N TYR A 60 2.13 8.03 -7.87
CA TYR A 60 2.85 8.00 -9.14
C TYR A 60 2.01 8.55 -10.30
N GLN A 61 0.70 8.30 -10.31
CA GLN A 61 -0.20 8.85 -11.33
C GLN A 61 -0.21 10.38 -11.36
N LYS A 62 -0.09 11.03 -10.21
CA LYS A 62 -0.05 12.50 -10.10
C LYS A 62 1.38 13.05 -10.20
N TYR A 63 2.36 12.32 -9.65
CA TYR A 63 3.77 12.72 -9.60
C TYR A 63 4.68 11.56 -10.03
N PRO A 64 4.93 11.36 -11.34
CA PRO A 64 5.77 10.26 -11.83
C PRO A 64 7.23 10.31 -11.34
N LYS A 65 7.70 11.51 -10.97
CA LYS A 65 9.03 11.74 -10.38
C LYS A 65 8.98 11.99 -8.87
N GLY A 66 7.78 11.93 -8.28
CA GLY A 66 7.59 12.16 -6.87
C GLY A 66 8.03 10.97 -6.02
N LYS A 67 8.13 11.17 -4.71
CA LYS A 67 8.52 10.14 -3.76
C LYS A 67 7.45 9.93 -2.70
N LEU A 68 7.08 8.67 -2.47
CA LEU A 68 6.29 8.23 -1.34
C LEU A 68 7.20 7.53 -0.34
N LYS A 69 7.41 8.17 0.81
CA LYS A 69 8.18 7.63 1.93
C LYS A 69 7.23 6.88 2.87
N CYS A 70 7.64 5.74 3.40
CA CYS A 70 6.83 4.96 4.33
C CYS A 70 7.65 4.52 5.53
N HIS A 71 7.22 4.93 6.72
CA HIS A 71 7.76 4.44 7.97
C HIS A 71 6.98 3.19 8.39
N VAL A 72 7.68 2.08 8.64
CA VAL A 72 7.07 0.79 8.93
C VAL A 72 7.74 0.15 10.14
N ALA A 73 6.97 -0.57 10.95
CA ALA A 73 7.49 -1.19 12.18
C ALA A 73 8.21 -2.52 11.94
N SER A 74 8.08 -3.14 10.76
CA SER A 74 8.51 -4.52 10.53
C SER A 74 9.42 -4.68 9.32
N GLU A 75 10.57 -5.33 9.52
CA GLU A 75 11.49 -5.75 8.46
C GLU A 75 10.84 -6.72 7.45
N ASN A 76 9.82 -7.48 7.88
CA ASN A 76 9.08 -8.38 6.99
C ASN A 76 8.37 -7.63 5.86
N ILE A 77 8.02 -6.35 6.07
CA ILE A 77 7.42 -5.51 5.03
C ILE A 77 8.46 -5.25 3.93
N MET A 78 9.72 -5.01 4.28
CA MET A 78 10.79 -4.80 3.30
C MET A 78 10.98 -6.03 2.40
N ASN A 79 10.95 -7.23 2.98
CA ASN A 79 11.06 -8.48 2.22
C ASN A 79 9.86 -8.70 1.28
N LEU A 80 8.66 -8.27 1.70
CA LEU A 80 7.45 -8.45 0.90
C LEU A 80 7.38 -7.49 -0.28
N ILE A 81 7.97 -6.28 -0.14
CA ILE A 81 7.88 -5.22 -1.15
C ILE A 81 9.13 -5.05 -2.00
N SER A 82 10.27 -5.64 -1.61
CA SER A 82 11.52 -5.60 -2.39
C SER A 82 11.38 -6.21 -3.79
N GLY A 83 10.43 -7.12 -3.98
CA GLY A 83 10.11 -7.71 -5.29
C GLY A 83 9.12 -6.91 -6.14
N LEU A 84 8.58 -5.80 -5.64
CA LEU A 84 7.57 -5.01 -6.35
C LEU A 84 8.23 -3.89 -7.16
N PRO A 85 7.83 -3.66 -8.42
CA PRO A 85 8.35 -2.58 -9.24
C PRO A 85 7.73 -1.23 -8.85
N ALA A 86 8.04 -0.75 -7.65
CA ALA A 86 7.54 0.50 -7.09
C ALA A 86 8.69 1.52 -6.92
N GLY A 87 9.20 2.05 -8.05
CA GLY A 87 10.38 2.93 -8.05
C GLY A 87 10.19 4.30 -7.37
N ASN A 88 8.95 4.71 -7.11
CA ASN A 88 8.63 5.93 -6.36
C ASN A 88 8.46 5.70 -4.86
N LEU A 89 8.62 4.47 -4.39
CA LEU A 89 8.45 4.09 -2.99
C LEU A 89 9.81 4.03 -2.27
N GLU A 90 9.87 4.61 -1.08
CA GLU A 90 11.04 4.63 -0.22
C GLU A 90 10.61 4.22 1.20
N ILE A 91 11.25 3.21 1.79
CA ILE A 91 11.05 2.88 3.21
C ILE A 91 12.06 3.68 4.03
N VAL A 92 11.58 4.36 5.09
CA VAL A 92 12.38 5.26 5.94
C VAL A 92 12.27 4.93 7.43
#